data_AF-A0AA51N7T7-F1
#
_entry.id   AF-A0AA51N7T7-F1
#
_cell.length_a   1.000
_cell.length_b   1.000
_cell.length_c   1.000
_cell.angle_alpha   90.00
_cell.angle_beta   90.00
_cell.angle_gamma   90.00
#
_symmetry.space_group_name_H-M   'P 1'
#
loop_
_entity.id
_entity.type
_entity.pdbx_description
1 polymer ?
#
loop_
_entity_poly.entity_id
_entity_poly.type
_entity_poly.pdbx_seq_one_letter_code
_entity_poly.pdbx_strand_id
1 'polypeptide(L)'
;MKNLKLLSLLLSLILLTLLFSCDKVELDEITKEDPQKVQKIDLNSDANLKQLVSNLKGSNSNLRAVNSNWDNLDTENIVGYMKENGLYNYSIPIKSADENFIEYLKIANRGEQYFGYILQYAPSNAEYVKGFDNYTGLVRMYDLNGQLLSTEYIQEGIQQENIPDSLVANQRMTEVENCRYVMIDVVYDDNSIGPGGTTTEMVILCDPVAGGGNGGDDGGTSSGGDWGTPIDGAPIPTGGDGGISGGSSTGGNGLGDPFGFTDSPTTEEEITTYLNYYLQNNQDAIIDLPCEQIQQWSNVSSFKPGNTVMQKIESLADQYAGVEALFRGNFSIQNIENASGKTVNMDYFSVDVTLPAGMTPQNLLSHIRQNINDFIDTDLSEFTPFNLSDEGQDIGYNIQEDDLWNSNTPKGTVIHIEIPGAAGDGSVICSYSNSHRWRFTTISAPLDWTHPVSGTREFGYKDNYDGTYTFYTRGVDRINNWIDSQFVERFKENPFEDPDKLWQSFQNGIKNYVVGQGGSADFDNTGNNKNKITGRPDWNQISDVLQGNLPVESLDHCN
;
A
#
# COMPACT_ATOMS: atom_id res chain seq x y z
N MET A 1 -52.40 -5.70 -34.22
CA MET A 1 -51.04 -5.33 -34.70
C MET A 1 -50.81 -3.84 -34.91
N LYS A 2 -51.71 -3.05 -35.51
CA LYS A 2 -51.49 -1.59 -35.67
C LYS A 2 -51.39 -0.80 -34.34
N ASN A 3 -52.12 -1.20 -33.30
CA ASN A 3 -52.10 -0.49 -32.01
C ASN A 3 -50.84 -0.76 -31.16
N LEU A 4 -50.11 -1.85 -31.41
CA LEU A 4 -48.88 -2.18 -30.66
C LEU A 4 -47.69 -1.32 -31.11
N LYS A 5 -47.64 -0.96 -32.41
CA LYS A 5 -46.59 -0.08 -32.95
C LYS A 5 -46.74 1.37 -32.49
N LEU A 6 -47.98 1.83 -32.27
CA LEU A 6 -48.24 3.17 -31.76
C LEU A 6 -47.85 3.28 -30.27
N LEU A 7 -48.08 2.22 -29.49
CA LEU A 7 -47.69 2.18 -28.07
C LEU A 7 -46.16 2.13 -27.90
N SER A 8 -45.47 1.35 -28.73
CA SER A 8 -44.00 1.32 -28.76
C SER A 8 -43.41 2.69 -29.12
N LEU A 9 -43.95 3.38 -30.13
CA LEU A 9 -43.47 4.71 -30.53
C LEU A 9 -43.70 5.77 -29.43
N LEU A 10 -44.83 5.71 -28.72
CA LEU A 10 -45.12 6.62 -27.61
C LEU A 10 -44.20 6.37 -26.41
N LEU A 11 -43.90 5.11 -26.09
CA LEU A 11 -42.98 4.75 -25.01
C LEU A 11 -41.56 5.22 -25.32
N SER A 12 -41.12 5.07 -26.58
CA SER A 12 -39.83 5.57 -27.06
C SER A 12 -39.73 7.09 -26.97
N LEU A 13 -40.82 7.82 -27.26
CA LEU A 13 -40.83 9.28 -27.21
C LEU A 13 -40.79 9.81 -25.77
N ILE A 14 -41.47 9.14 -24.83
CA ILE A 14 -41.46 9.49 -23.41
C ILE A 14 -40.08 9.21 -22.79
N LEU A 15 -39.45 8.09 -23.16
CA LEU A 15 -38.09 7.77 -22.72
C LEU A 15 -37.06 8.77 -23.27
N LEU A 16 -37.26 9.25 -24.50
CA LEU A 16 -36.41 10.26 -25.11
C LEU A 16 -36.54 11.63 -24.43
N THR A 17 -37.74 12.00 -23.94
CA THR A 17 -37.93 13.28 -23.22
C THR A 17 -37.39 13.28 -21.79
N LEU A 18 -37.18 12.11 -21.17
CA LEU A 18 -36.59 11.99 -19.83
C LEU A 18 -35.05 12.07 -19.87
N LEU A 19 -34.42 11.82 -21.03
CA LEU A 19 -32.96 11.84 -21.21
C LEU A 19 -32.38 13.25 -21.46
N PHE A 20 -33.21 14.28 -21.69
CA PHE A 20 -32.74 15.65 -21.98
C PHE A 20 -33.03 16.67 -20.87
N SER A 21 -33.32 16.21 -19.64
CA SER A 21 -33.54 17.08 -18.49
C SER A 21 -32.45 16.87 -17.43
N CYS A 22 -31.21 17.27 -17.73
CA CYS A 22 -30.20 17.50 -16.70
C CYS A 22 -29.85 18.99 -16.68
N ASP A 23 -30.28 19.65 -15.61
CA ASP A 23 -29.80 20.98 -15.24
C ASP A 23 -28.30 20.90 -14.96
N LYS A 24 -27.57 21.91 -15.43
CA LYS A 24 -26.13 22.06 -15.19
C LYS A 24 -25.90 22.29 -13.69
N VAL A 25 -25.24 21.34 -13.04
CA VAL A 25 -24.60 21.55 -11.75
C VAL A 25 -23.25 22.22 -12.02
N GLU A 26 -23.11 23.48 -11.64
CA GLU A 26 -21.80 24.13 -11.54
C GLU A 26 -21.07 23.51 -10.34
N LEU A 27 -20.00 22.75 -10.61
CA LEU A 27 -19.08 22.24 -9.60
C LEU A 27 -17.96 23.27 -9.41
N ASP A 28 -17.80 23.72 -8.17
CA ASP A 28 -16.73 24.63 -7.74
C ASP A 28 -15.35 23.99 -7.99
N GLU A 29 -14.39 24.80 -8.46
CA GLU A 29 -12.99 24.43 -8.64
C GLU A 29 -12.37 23.98 -7.31
N ILE A 30 -12.06 22.69 -7.18
CA ILE A 30 -11.22 22.16 -6.11
C ILE A 30 -9.75 22.41 -6.51
N THR A 31 -9.07 23.27 -5.76
CA THR A 31 -7.64 23.53 -5.89
C THR A 31 -6.82 22.26 -5.59
N LYS A 32 -6.04 21.79 -6.57
CA LYS A 32 -5.04 20.70 -6.48
C LYS A 32 -3.98 21.04 -5.39
N GLU A 33 -3.63 20.06 -4.54
CA GLU A 33 -2.44 20.13 -3.67
C GLU A 33 -1.22 19.40 -4.30
N ASP A 34 -0.03 19.93 -4.02
CA ASP A 34 1.27 19.70 -4.69
C ASP A 34 2.07 18.56 -4.02
N PRO A 35 2.76 17.66 -4.75
CA PRO A 35 3.60 16.61 -4.20
C PRO A 35 4.59 17.10 -3.12
N GLN A 36 4.74 16.29 -2.07
CA GLN A 36 5.58 16.56 -0.90
C GLN A 36 7.02 16.94 -1.31
N LYS A 37 7.44 18.16 -0.94
CA LYS A 37 8.74 18.73 -1.31
C LYS A 37 9.83 18.32 -0.34
N VAL A 38 10.87 17.70 -0.87
CA VAL A 38 12.14 17.47 -0.19
C VAL A 38 13.10 18.55 -0.63
N GLN A 39 13.82 19.15 0.31
CA GLN A 39 14.75 20.23 -0.01
C GLN A 39 15.99 20.17 0.88
N LYS A 40 17.12 20.61 0.31
CA LYS A 40 18.32 20.90 1.10
C LYS A 40 18.03 22.12 1.99
N ILE A 41 18.36 22.01 3.27
CA ILE A 41 18.15 23.06 4.25
C ILE A 41 19.50 23.70 4.60
N ASP A 42 19.61 25.01 4.47
CA ASP A 42 20.71 25.76 5.09
C ASP A 42 20.38 25.94 6.58
N LEU A 43 21.21 25.39 7.47
CA LEU A 43 21.04 25.54 8.92
C LEU A 43 20.90 27.01 9.36
N ASN A 44 21.53 27.95 8.65
CA ASN A 44 21.42 29.38 8.99
C ASN A 44 20.10 30.01 8.56
N SER A 45 19.40 29.40 7.61
CA SER A 45 18.09 29.85 7.12
C SER A 45 16.93 29.40 8.00
N ASP A 46 17.11 28.29 8.74
CA ASP A 46 16.09 27.74 9.64
C ASP A 46 16.44 27.97 11.11
N ALA A 47 15.81 28.99 11.71
CA ALA A 47 16.07 29.39 13.09
C ALA A 47 15.71 28.30 14.12
N ASN A 48 14.67 27.50 13.85
CA ASN A 48 14.21 26.44 14.74
C ASN A 48 15.21 25.28 14.73
N LEU A 49 15.62 24.85 13.54
CA LEU A 49 16.64 23.81 13.39
C LEU A 49 17.97 24.25 13.98
N LYS A 50 18.38 25.50 13.75
CA LYS A 50 19.59 26.07 14.34
C LYS A 50 19.58 26.01 15.86
N GLN A 51 18.44 26.35 16.47
CA GLN A 51 18.27 26.26 17.93
C GLN A 51 18.33 24.80 18.40
N LEU A 52 17.63 23.88 17.72
CA LEU A 52 17.64 22.44 18.05
C LEU A 52 19.05 21.86 18.02
N VAL A 53 19.81 22.11 16.94
CA VAL A 53 21.20 21.68 16.80
C VAL A 53 22.09 22.30 17.87
N SER A 54 21.88 23.58 18.21
CA SER A 54 22.61 24.25 19.30
C SER A 54 22.31 23.62 20.66
N ASN A 55 21.07 23.26 20.94
CA ASN A 55 20.67 22.64 22.19
C ASN A 55 21.30 21.25 22.34
N LEU A 56 21.34 20.47 21.25
CA LEU A 56 22.05 19.18 21.22
C LEU A 56 23.54 19.35 21.55
N LYS A 57 24.22 20.31 20.91
CA LYS A 57 25.64 20.62 21.17
C LYS A 57 25.92 21.09 22.60
N GLY A 58 24.97 21.80 23.22
CA GLY A 58 25.11 22.33 24.59
C GLY A 58 24.78 21.33 25.70
N SER A 59 24.15 20.19 25.38
CA SER A 59 23.79 19.18 26.36
C SER A 59 25.03 18.40 26.84
N ASN A 60 25.40 18.57 28.12
CA ASN A 60 26.50 17.87 28.79
C ASN A 60 26.20 16.38 29.11
N SER A 61 25.18 15.80 28.49
CA SER A 61 24.80 14.42 28.72
C SER A 61 25.89 13.48 28.20
N ASN A 62 26.25 12.49 29.01
CA ASN A 62 27.15 11.38 28.64
C ASN A 62 26.48 10.44 27.61
N LEU A 63 26.03 11.02 26.49
CA LEU A 63 25.48 10.32 25.34
C LEU A 63 26.64 9.54 24.70
N ARG A 64 26.42 8.25 24.41
CA ARG A 64 27.37 7.28 23.82
C ARG A 64 28.83 7.74 23.66
N ALA A 65 29.70 7.07 24.43
CA ALA A 65 31.16 7.11 24.37
C ALA A 65 31.77 6.49 23.09
N VAL A 66 31.23 6.81 21.91
CA VAL A 66 31.82 6.45 20.61
C VAL A 66 31.94 7.72 19.76
N ASN A 67 32.92 8.58 20.08
CA ASN A 67 33.46 9.65 19.23
C ASN A 67 32.50 10.68 18.57
N SER A 68 31.19 10.62 18.78
CA SER A 68 30.22 11.54 18.22
C SER A 68 30.16 12.78 19.10
N ASN A 69 31.21 13.61 19.02
CA ASN A 69 31.04 15.02 19.33
C ASN A 69 29.96 15.54 18.36
N TRP A 70 28.93 16.24 18.85
CA TRP A 70 27.92 16.88 18.00
C TRP A 70 28.54 17.86 16.99
N ASP A 71 29.82 18.21 17.15
CA ASP A 71 30.64 18.88 16.13
C ASP A 71 30.85 18.06 14.85
N ASN A 72 30.57 16.76 14.84
CA ASN A 72 30.62 15.90 13.67
C ASN A 72 29.34 15.96 12.82
N LEU A 73 28.30 16.68 13.24
CA LEU A 73 27.13 16.90 12.40
C LEU A 73 27.53 17.61 11.10
N ASP A 74 27.17 17.03 9.97
CA ASP A 74 27.39 17.62 8.66
C ASP A 74 26.30 18.64 8.33
N THR A 75 26.38 19.80 8.98
CA THR A 75 25.38 20.86 8.87
C THR A 75 25.29 21.50 7.48
N GLU A 76 26.18 21.13 6.56
CA GLU A 76 26.17 21.57 5.16
C GLU A 76 25.28 20.68 4.28
N ASN A 77 24.91 19.48 4.75
CA ASN A 77 24.14 18.48 3.99
C ASN A 77 22.88 18.06 4.75
N ILE A 78 22.14 19.05 5.25
CA ILE A 78 20.86 18.84 5.91
C ILE A 78 19.78 18.68 4.84
N VAL A 79 18.98 17.63 4.97
CA VAL A 79 17.77 17.43 4.17
C VAL A 79 16.54 17.61 5.03
N GLY A 80 15.62 18.46 4.56
CA GLY A 80 14.33 18.71 5.15
C GLY A 80 13.21 18.11 4.30
N TYR A 81 12.24 17.50 4.95
CA TYR A 81 11.04 16.96 4.34
C TYR A 81 9.81 17.74 4.85
N MET A 82 9.00 18.27 3.93
CA MET A 82 7.78 19.03 4.24
C MET A 82 6.53 18.17 4.10
N LYS A 83 5.71 18.08 5.16
CA LYS A 83 4.29 17.68 5.06
C LYS A 83 3.43 18.91 4.68
N GLU A 84 2.23 18.71 4.14
CA GLU A 84 1.24 19.74 3.73
C GLU A 84 1.07 20.87 4.77
N ASN A 85 1.23 20.55 6.05
CA ASN A 85 1.03 21.48 7.17
C ASN A 85 2.31 22.25 7.57
N GLY A 86 3.35 22.29 6.72
CA GLY A 86 4.62 22.97 7.01
C GLY A 86 5.48 22.30 8.10
N LEU A 87 5.20 21.04 8.42
CA LEU A 87 5.97 20.26 9.40
C LEU A 87 7.26 19.75 8.75
N TYR A 88 8.39 20.09 9.38
CA TYR A 88 9.72 19.65 8.95
C TYR A 88 10.19 18.42 9.72
N ASN A 89 10.57 17.39 8.98
CA ASN A 89 11.49 16.35 9.47
C ASN A 89 12.88 16.64 8.89
N TYR A 90 13.91 16.56 9.73
CA TYR A 90 15.29 16.82 9.33
C TYR A 90 16.12 15.54 9.38
N SER A 91 17.00 15.40 8.40
CA SER A 91 18.05 14.39 8.34
C SER A 91 19.39 15.10 8.26
N ILE A 92 20.25 14.86 9.25
CA ILE A 92 21.59 15.47 9.33
C ILE A 92 22.62 14.33 9.38
N PRO A 93 23.49 14.19 8.36
CA PRO A 93 24.55 13.19 8.40
C PRO A 93 25.47 13.43 9.61
N ILE A 94 25.94 12.36 10.23
CA ILE A 94 26.95 12.38 11.28
C ILE A 94 28.26 11.88 10.66
N LYS A 95 29.30 12.71 10.65
CA LYS A 95 30.63 12.33 10.16
C LYS A 95 31.21 11.26 11.09
N SER A 96 31.13 10.01 10.66
CA SER A 96 31.75 8.86 11.35
C SER A 96 33.18 8.67 10.86
N ALA A 97 34.09 8.32 11.77
CA ALA A 97 35.43 7.85 11.43
C ALA A 97 35.43 6.35 11.04
N ASP A 98 34.33 5.64 11.29
CA ASP A 98 34.18 4.23 10.96
C ASP A 98 33.56 4.10 9.57
N GLU A 99 34.33 3.57 8.62
CA GLU A 99 33.88 3.35 7.24
C GLU A 99 32.86 2.20 7.12
N ASN A 100 32.66 1.41 8.18
CA ASN A 100 31.73 0.27 8.15
C ASN A 100 30.26 0.67 8.33
N PHE A 101 29.97 1.92 8.68
CA PHE A 101 28.61 2.40 8.80
C PHE A 101 28.46 3.90 8.54
N ILE A 102 27.25 4.30 8.16
CA ILE A 102 26.87 5.71 8.00
C ILE A 102 25.80 6.03 9.03
N GLU A 103 25.92 7.18 9.70
CA GLU A 103 24.96 7.62 10.71
C GLU A 103 24.24 8.91 10.30
N TYR A 104 22.99 9.02 10.70
CA TYR A 104 22.16 10.22 10.52
C TYR A 104 21.45 10.54 11.83
N LEU A 105 21.53 11.80 12.25
CA LEU A 105 20.61 12.37 13.22
C LEU A 105 19.29 12.66 12.51
N LYS A 106 18.22 12.05 12.98
CA LYS A 106 16.86 12.38 12.55
C LYS A 106 16.19 13.24 13.62
N ILE A 107 15.55 14.31 13.17
CA ILE A 107 14.75 15.19 14.03
C ILE A 107 13.35 15.26 13.44
N ALA A 108 12.35 14.80 14.19
CA ALA A 108 10.96 14.79 13.77
C ALA A 108 10.13 15.79 14.58
N ASN A 109 9.32 16.61 13.90
CA ASN A 109 8.35 17.49 14.55
C ASN A 109 7.04 16.73 14.84
N ARG A 110 6.61 16.73 16.11
CA ARG A 110 5.35 16.14 16.56
C ARG A 110 4.44 17.19 17.20
N GLY A 111 4.09 18.22 16.43
CA GLY A 111 3.21 19.30 16.89
C GLY A 111 3.96 20.30 17.77
N GLU A 112 3.88 20.12 19.09
CA GLU A 112 4.48 21.06 20.06
C GLU A 112 5.95 20.73 20.41
N GLN A 113 6.44 19.56 20.01
CA GLN A 113 7.75 19.07 20.43
C GLN A 113 8.53 18.39 19.30
N TYR A 114 9.85 18.52 19.34
CA TYR A 114 10.77 17.81 18.47
C TYR A 114 11.37 16.60 19.18
N PHE A 115 11.48 15.50 18.43
CA PHE A 115 12.08 14.25 18.88
C PHE A 115 13.31 13.95 18.03
N GLY A 116 14.39 13.53 18.68
CA GLY A 116 15.62 13.14 18.00
C GLY A 116 15.96 11.66 18.19
N TYR A 117 16.53 11.05 17.16
CA TYR A 117 17.11 9.70 17.21
C TYR A 117 18.26 9.57 16.18
N ILE A 118 19.13 8.59 16.35
CA ILE A 118 20.24 8.30 15.44
C ILE A 118 19.90 7.02 14.65
N LEU A 119 20.02 7.10 13.33
CA LEU A 119 19.96 5.93 12.45
C LEU A 119 21.35 5.59 11.95
N GLN A 120 21.74 4.33 12.12
CA GLN A 120 23.00 3.77 11.66
C GLN A 120 22.74 2.72 10.58
N TYR A 121 23.36 2.90 9.42
CA TYR A 121 23.35 1.95 8.30
C TYR A 121 24.69 1.22 8.25
N ALA A 122 24.70 -0.07 8.54
CA ALA A 122 25.89 -0.93 8.49
C ALA A 122 25.76 -1.94 7.33
N PRO A 123 26.21 -1.59 6.11
CA PRO A 123 26.08 -2.47 4.95
C PRO A 123 26.86 -3.77 5.15
N SER A 124 26.32 -4.88 4.65
CA SER A 124 27.00 -6.20 4.69
C SER A 124 28.20 -6.28 3.74
N ASN A 125 28.26 -5.39 2.74
CA ASN A 125 29.40 -5.24 1.84
C ASN A 125 29.92 -3.79 1.91
N ALA A 126 31.22 -3.62 2.09
CA ALA A 126 31.88 -2.31 2.10
C ALA A 126 31.84 -1.61 0.73
N GLU A 127 31.56 -2.34 -0.35
CA GLU A 127 31.33 -1.76 -1.68
C GLU A 127 29.97 -1.06 -1.75
N TYR A 128 29.96 0.18 -1.28
CA TYR A 128 29.12 1.30 -1.72
C TYR A 128 27.59 1.11 -1.73
N VAL A 129 26.93 1.82 -0.82
CA VAL A 129 25.46 2.02 -0.83
C VAL A 129 25.09 3.01 -1.94
N LYS A 130 24.91 2.53 -3.17
CA LYS A 130 24.29 3.30 -4.27
C LYS A 130 22.84 2.87 -4.41
N GLY A 131 21.95 3.61 -3.75
CA GLY A 131 20.53 3.30 -3.71
C GLY A 131 20.19 2.22 -2.68
N PHE A 132 19.00 2.34 -2.10
CA PHE A 132 18.45 1.42 -1.11
C PHE A 132 17.87 0.16 -1.74
N ASP A 133 17.43 0.22 -2.99
CA ASP A 133 16.90 -0.95 -3.71
C ASP A 133 17.93 -2.09 -3.79
N ASN A 134 19.22 -1.76 -3.62
CA ASN A 134 20.30 -2.73 -3.54
C ASN A 134 20.96 -2.81 -2.15
N TYR A 135 20.44 -2.07 -1.16
CA TYR A 135 21.02 -2.07 0.19
C TYR A 135 20.80 -3.43 0.84
N THR A 136 21.91 -4.03 1.26
CA THR A 136 21.92 -5.23 2.09
C THR A 136 22.77 -4.94 3.32
N GLY A 137 22.18 -5.01 4.52
CA GLY A 137 22.85 -4.60 5.75
C GLY A 137 21.93 -4.47 6.96
N LEU A 138 22.51 -4.05 8.07
CA LEU A 138 21.78 -3.77 9.31
C LEU A 138 21.46 -2.28 9.40
N VAL A 139 20.20 -1.97 9.69
CA VAL A 139 19.76 -0.63 10.10
C VAL A 139 19.52 -0.66 11.60
N ARG A 140 20.16 0.24 12.33
CA ARG A 140 20.03 0.35 13.78
C ARG A 140 19.52 1.72 14.15
N MET A 141 18.55 1.77 15.07
CA MET A 141 18.03 3.00 15.61
C MET A 141 18.49 3.15 17.06
N TYR A 142 18.99 4.32 17.40
CA TYR A 142 19.40 4.68 18.76
C TYR A 142 18.64 5.92 19.22
N ASP A 143 18.37 6.02 20.52
CA ASP A 143 17.96 7.29 21.10
C ASP A 143 19.14 8.28 21.10
N LEU A 144 18.92 9.53 21.55
CA LEU A 144 20.01 10.51 21.60
C LEU A 144 21.06 10.14 22.66
N ASN A 145 20.73 9.28 23.63
CA ASN A 145 21.68 8.73 24.62
C ASN A 145 22.56 7.61 24.06
N GLY A 146 22.27 7.13 22.86
CA GLY A 146 22.96 6.02 22.23
C GLY A 146 22.51 4.64 22.75
N GLN A 147 21.37 4.58 23.44
CA GLN A 147 20.68 3.34 23.74
C GLN A 147 20.07 2.82 22.44
N LEU A 148 20.36 1.56 22.10
CA LEU A 148 19.75 0.90 20.95
C LEU A 148 18.25 0.74 21.20
N LEU A 149 17.44 1.27 20.29
CA LEU A 149 15.99 1.14 20.27
C LEU A 149 15.54 -0.03 19.39
N SER A 150 16.16 -0.19 18.20
CA SER A 150 15.83 -1.28 17.28
C SER A 150 16.98 -1.67 16.36
N THR A 151 16.87 -2.85 15.78
CA THR A 151 17.75 -3.34 14.70
C THR A 151 16.91 -4.06 13.68
N GLU A 152 17.15 -3.76 12.42
CA GLU A 152 16.49 -4.38 11.27
C GLU A 152 17.55 -4.88 10.29
N TYR A 153 17.28 -6.00 9.62
CA TYR A 153 18.11 -6.48 8.53
C TYR A 153 17.37 -6.24 7.21
N ILE A 154 18.06 -5.63 6.27
CA ILE A 154 17.55 -5.32 4.95
C ILE A 154 18.38 -6.11 3.96
N GLN A 155 17.73 -6.78 3.02
CA GLN A 155 18.37 -7.52 1.95
C GLN A 155 17.76 -7.07 0.64
N GLU A 156 18.59 -6.51 -0.24
CA GLU A 156 18.17 -5.98 -1.55
C GLU A 156 16.99 -5.01 -1.42
N GLY A 157 17.09 -4.06 -0.48
CA GLY A 157 16.04 -3.07 -0.19
C GLY A 157 14.79 -3.60 0.51
N ILE A 158 14.70 -4.91 0.76
CA ILE A 158 13.56 -5.56 1.40
C ILE A 158 13.89 -5.87 2.86
N GLN A 159 13.06 -5.36 3.78
CA GLN A 159 13.13 -5.68 5.21
C GLN A 159 12.91 -7.19 5.43
N GLN A 160 13.82 -7.84 6.15
CA GLN A 160 13.74 -9.25 6.47
C GLN A 160 13.16 -9.43 7.88
N GLU A 161 12.15 -10.30 8.01
CA GLU A 161 11.52 -10.62 9.31
C GLU A 161 12.48 -11.39 10.24
N ASN A 162 13.44 -12.12 9.67
CA ASN A 162 14.42 -12.90 10.42
C ASN A 162 15.82 -12.34 10.20
N ILE A 163 16.41 -11.78 11.26
CA ILE A 163 17.82 -11.41 11.25
C ILE A 163 18.63 -12.71 11.41
N PRO A 164 19.57 -13.04 10.50
CA PRO A 164 20.42 -14.21 10.64
C PRO A 164 21.04 -14.29 12.04
N ASP A 165 20.98 -15.45 12.70
CA ASP A 165 21.50 -15.64 14.07
C ASP A 165 22.98 -15.23 14.22
N SER A 166 23.74 -15.31 13.12
CA SER A 166 25.14 -14.87 13.05
C SER A 166 25.33 -13.36 13.16
N LEU A 167 24.28 -12.57 12.96
CA LEU A 167 24.27 -11.11 13.00
C LEU A 167 23.66 -10.56 14.31
N VAL A 168 22.97 -11.39 15.09
CA VAL A 168 22.32 -11.01 16.36
C VAL A 168 23.22 -11.34 17.55
N ALA A 169 24.24 -10.51 17.80
CA ALA A 169 25.00 -10.60 19.04
C ALA A 169 24.18 -9.99 20.22
N ASN A 170 23.47 -10.85 20.96
CA ASN A 170 22.95 -10.60 22.32
C ASN A 170 22.12 -9.32 22.56
N GLN A 171 21.01 -9.05 21.84
CA GLN A 171 20.09 -7.97 22.26
C GLN A 171 18.61 -8.36 22.04
N ARG A 172 17.76 -8.06 23.04
CA ARG A 172 16.30 -8.21 22.95
C ARG A 172 15.75 -7.11 22.06
N MET A 173 15.03 -7.50 21.01
CA MET A 173 14.35 -6.56 20.11
C MET A 173 13.07 -6.05 20.76
N THR A 174 12.88 -4.74 20.79
CA THR A 174 11.55 -4.11 20.79
C THR A 174 11.18 -3.87 19.34
N GLU A 175 10.08 -4.49 18.89
CA GLU A 175 9.57 -4.31 17.53
C GLU A 175 9.28 -2.82 17.29
N VAL A 176 9.84 -2.31 16.19
CA VAL A 176 9.59 -0.96 15.72
C VAL A 176 8.47 -1.05 14.69
N GLU A 177 7.24 -0.92 15.17
CA GLU A 177 6.06 -0.93 14.31
C GLU A 177 5.88 0.46 13.66
N ASN A 178 5.87 0.48 12.32
CA ASN A 178 5.50 1.59 11.41
C ASN A 178 6.57 2.64 10.97
N CYS A 179 7.78 2.19 10.61
CA CYS A 179 8.67 2.98 9.75
C CYS A 179 8.44 2.64 8.26
N ARG A 180 8.30 3.66 7.40
CA ARG A 180 8.35 3.54 5.94
C ARG A 180 9.63 4.15 5.40
N TYR A 181 10.22 3.46 4.42
CA TYR A 181 11.45 3.88 3.76
C TYR A 181 11.07 4.65 2.49
N VAL A 182 11.56 5.89 2.34
CA VAL A 182 11.35 6.68 1.13
C VAL A 182 12.70 7.02 0.52
N MET A 183 12.81 6.75 -0.77
CA MET A 183 13.96 7.07 -1.60
C MET A 183 13.73 8.40 -2.28
N ILE A 184 14.70 9.30 -2.16
CA ILE A 184 14.56 10.63 -2.71
C ILE A 184 15.84 10.96 -3.48
N ASP A 185 15.68 11.20 -4.78
CA ASP A 185 16.75 11.77 -5.59
C ASP A 185 16.93 13.24 -5.21
N VAL A 186 18.00 13.51 -4.49
CA VAL A 186 18.45 14.87 -4.20
C VAL A 186 19.26 15.35 -5.39
N VAL A 187 18.69 16.28 -6.16
CA VAL A 187 19.41 16.98 -7.21
C VAL A 187 20.30 18.04 -6.55
N TYR A 188 21.62 17.87 -6.61
CA TYR A 188 22.52 18.93 -6.16
C TYR A 188 22.70 19.97 -7.27
N ASP A 189 22.39 21.22 -6.95
CA ASP A 189 22.72 22.37 -7.80
C ASP A 189 24.15 22.88 -7.53
N ASP A 190 25.08 21.94 -7.30
CA ASP A 190 26.50 22.24 -7.05
C ASP A 190 27.34 21.97 -8.31
N ASN A 191 27.85 23.07 -8.89
CA ASN A 191 28.74 23.04 -10.05
C ASN A 191 30.10 22.37 -9.78
N SER A 192 30.41 21.98 -8.54
CA SER A 192 31.68 21.33 -8.17
C SER A 192 31.77 19.85 -8.55
N ILE A 193 30.63 19.17 -8.80
CA ILE A 193 30.54 17.73 -9.16
C ILE A 193 30.29 17.53 -10.68
N GLY A 194 30.15 18.63 -11.42
CA GLY A 194 29.67 18.63 -12.82
C GLY A 194 28.15 18.87 -12.87
N PRO A 195 27.61 19.27 -14.04
CA PRO A 195 26.21 19.66 -14.15
C PRO A 195 25.28 18.45 -13.94
N GLY A 196 24.49 18.48 -12.87
CA GLY A 196 23.36 17.58 -12.65
C GLY A 196 23.66 16.26 -11.93
N GLY A 197 24.53 16.25 -10.92
CA GLY A 197 24.67 15.08 -10.05
C GLY A 197 23.44 14.88 -9.17
N THR A 198 22.66 13.83 -9.44
CA THR A 198 21.65 13.31 -8.50
C THR A 198 22.32 12.36 -7.52
N THR A 199 22.05 12.52 -6.23
CA THR A 199 22.31 11.47 -5.24
C THR A 199 20.99 11.02 -4.67
N THR A 200 20.81 9.70 -4.61
CA THR A 200 19.62 9.15 -3.98
C THR A 200 19.88 9.01 -2.49
N GLU A 201 19.14 9.78 -1.69
CA GLU A 201 19.20 9.76 -0.24
C GLU A 201 18.03 8.96 0.34
N MET A 202 18.30 8.25 1.43
CA MET A 202 17.28 7.47 2.14
C MET A 202 16.69 8.29 3.28
N VAL A 203 15.37 8.48 3.22
CA VAL A 203 14.59 9.11 4.29
C VAL A 203 13.71 8.06 4.92
N ILE A 204 14.03 7.69 6.16
CA ILE A 204 13.12 6.88 6.98
C ILE A 204 12.07 7.82 7.57
N LEU A 205 10.82 7.59 7.18
CA LEU A 205 9.65 8.25 7.74
C LEU A 205 9.00 7.26 8.71
N CYS A 206 9.20 7.45 10.00
CA CYS A 206 8.47 6.70 11.01
C CYS A 206 7.23 7.49 11.42
N ASP A 207 6.05 6.92 11.22
CA ASP A 207 4.82 7.49 11.76
C ASP A 207 4.62 6.91 13.18
N PRO A 208 4.51 7.75 14.22
CA PRO A 208 4.28 7.23 15.56
C PRO A 208 2.87 6.66 15.70
N VAL A 209 2.78 5.46 16.28
CA VAL A 209 1.57 5.02 16.97
C VAL A 209 1.46 5.85 18.25
N ALA A 210 0.35 6.55 18.46
CA ALA A 210 0.08 7.19 19.74
C ALA A 210 -0.05 6.08 20.79
N GLY A 211 0.97 5.92 21.64
CA GLY A 211 0.89 5.02 22.77
C GLY A 211 -0.29 5.44 23.65
N GLY A 212 -1.38 4.68 23.61
CA GLY A 212 -2.55 4.86 24.46
C GLY A 212 -2.16 4.65 25.92
N GLY A 213 -1.71 5.71 26.57
CA GLY A 213 -1.48 5.74 28.01
C GLY A 213 -2.80 5.63 28.74
N ASN A 214 -3.21 4.40 29.07
CA ASN A 214 -4.25 4.20 30.07
C ASN A 214 -3.69 4.68 31.42
N GLY A 215 -4.30 5.75 31.94
CA GLY A 215 -4.01 6.28 33.28
C GLY A 215 -4.29 5.22 34.35
N GLY A 216 -3.23 4.57 34.81
CA GLY A 216 -3.21 3.80 36.04
C GLY A 216 -2.15 4.40 36.96
N ASP A 217 -2.60 5.04 38.04
CA ASP A 217 -1.75 5.47 39.15
C ASP A 217 -1.12 4.25 39.82
N ASP A 218 0.06 3.82 39.37
CA ASP A 218 0.97 2.99 40.16
C ASP A 218 2.42 3.29 39.77
N GLY A 219 3.19 3.79 40.75
CA GLY A 219 4.55 4.31 40.60
C GLY A 219 5.61 3.25 40.33
N GLY A 220 5.56 2.61 39.16
CA GLY A 220 6.61 1.76 38.61
C GLY A 220 7.12 2.33 37.28
N THR A 221 8.40 2.67 37.21
CA THR A 221 9.08 3.08 35.99
C THR A 221 9.24 1.88 35.04
N SER A 222 8.18 1.52 34.32
CA SER A 222 8.28 0.67 33.13
C SER A 222 8.26 1.56 31.89
N SER A 223 9.40 1.61 31.19
CA SER A 223 9.60 2.32 29.94
C SER A 223 8.64 1.80 28.86
N GLY A 224 7.53 2.50 28.63
CA GLY A 224 6.81 2.43 27.38
C GLY A 224 7.75 2.84 26.25
N GLY A 225 7.66 2.18 25.09
CA GLY A 225 8.59 2.37 23.97
C GLY A 225 8.55 3.79 23.43
N ASP A 226 9.45 4.64 23.95
CA ASP A 226 9.56 6.04 23.56
C ASP A 226 10.53 6.16 22.37
N TRP A 227 10.07 6.82 21.31
CA TRP A 227 10.66 6.77 19.96
C TRP A 227 11.74 7.83 19.73
N GLY A 228 12.72 7.86 20.63
CA GLY A 228 13.78 8.85 20.64
C GLY A 228 13.69 9.77 21.86
N THR A 229 14.61 10.73 21.92
CA THR A 229 14.73 11.62 23.06
C THR A 229 14.11 12.98 22.71
N PRO A 230 13.20 13.51 23.53
CA PRO A 230 12.74 14.88 23.40
C PRO A 230 13.91 15.87 23.34
N ILE A 231 13.87 16.83 22.41
CA ILE A 231 14.87 17.89 22.31
C ILE A 231 14.34 19.12 23.03
N ASP A 232 14.86 19.36 24.24
CA ASP A 232 14.45 20.51 25.06
C ASP A 232 14.79 21.85 24.39
N GLY A 233 13.91 22.84 24.55
CA GLY A 233 14.19 24.24 24.25
C GLY A 233 13.92 24.71 22.82
N ALA A 234 13.11 24.00 22.03
CA ALA A 234 12.61 24.52 20.77
C ALA A 234 11.47 25.53 21.00
N PRO A 235 11.49 26.73 20.39
CA PRO A 235 10.34 27.63 20.42
C PRO A 235 9.18 26.99 19.64
N ILE A 236 8.01 26.91 20.28
CA ILE A 236 6.76 26.45 19.66
C ILE A 236 6.48 27.35 18.45
N PRO A 237 6.25 26.80 17.24
CA PRO A 237 5.93 27.62 16.07
C PRO A 237 4.63 28.38 16.34
N THR A 238 4.73 29.71 16.49
CA THR A 238 3.54 30.56 16.47
C THR A 238 3.28 30.90 15.00
N GLY A 239 2.18 30.37 14.45
CA GLY A 239 1.81 30.57 13.05
C GLY A 239 1.74 32.06 12.70
N GLY A 240 2.63 32.52 11.83
CA GLY A 240 2.66 33.88 11.31
C GLY A 240 2.42 33.85 9.79
N ASP A 241 1.30 34.43 9.37
CA ASP A 241 0.93 34.64 7.97
C ASP A 241 1.98 35.50 7.23
N GLY A 242 2.72 34.87 6.32
CA GLY A 242 3.64 35.54 5.39
C GLY A 242 3.17 35.41 3.95
N GLY A 243 2.48 36.42 3.43
CA GLY A 243 2.06 36.50 2.03
C GLY A 243 3.24 36.71 1.08
N ILE A 244 3.31 35.92 0.01
CA ILE A 244 4.26 36.09 -1.10
C ILE A 244 3.50 36.44 -2.38
N SER A 245 3.94 37.54 -3.00
CA SER A 245 3.42 38.13 -4.23
C SER A 245 3.78 37.32 -5.47
N GLY A 246 2.80 37.14 -6.36
CA GLY A 246 2.93 36.41 -7.62
C GLY A 246 3.81 37.07 -8.68
N GLY A 247 4.43 36.22 -9.49
CA GLY A 247 5.09 36.56 -10.75
C GLY A 247 4.70 35.52 -11.81
N SER A 248 3.93 35.96 -12.80
CA SER A 248 3.48 35.18 -13.95
C SER A 248 4.59 35.09 -15.01
N SER A 249 4.93 33.87 -15.46
CA SER A 249 5.62 33.65 -16.73
C SER A 249 5.09 32.41 -17.44
N THR A 250 4.32 32.65 -18.49
CA THR A 250 3.89 31.68 -19.51
C THR A 250 5.06 31.29 -20.41
N GLY A 251 5.37 30.00 -20.49
CA GLY A 251 6.37 29.45 -21.39
C GLY A 251 6.35 27.92 -21.41
N GLY A 252 5.28 27.33 -21.95
CA GLY A 252 5.18 25.89 -22.15
C GLY A 252 6.06 25.44 -23.32
N ASN A 253 7.14 24.73 -23.02
CA ASN A 253 7.87 23.93 -23.99
C ASN A 253 7.12 22.60 -24.15
N GLY A 254 6.32 22.47 -25.21
CA GLY A 254 5.71 21.20 -25.59
C GLY A 254 6.79 20.19 -25.94
N LEU A 255 6.79 19.05 -25.23
CA LEU A 255 7.54 17.86 -25.62
C LEU A 255 7.07 17.46 -27.02
N GLY A 256 7.99 17.42 -27.99
CA GLY A 256 7.67 17.06 -29.37
C GLY A 256 7.12 15.64 -29.43
N ASP A 257 5.98 15.48 -30.09
CA ASP A 257 5.36 14.18 -30.35
C ASP A 257 6.37 13.25 -31.08
N PRO A 258 6.74 12.10 -30.49
CA PRO A 258 7.69 11.18 -31.07
C PRO A 258 7.21 10.49 -32.36
N PHE A 259 5.93 10.62 -32.72
CA PHE A 259 5.38 10.06 -33.97
C PHE A 259 5.18 11.10 -35.08
N GLY A 260 5.35 12.39 -34.79
CA GLY A 260 5.17 13.44 -35.78
C GLY A 260 3.73 13.59 -36.29
N PHE A 261 2.73 13.19 -35.49
CA PHE A 261 1.34 13.52 -35.73
C PHE A 261 1.15 15.02 -35.52
N THR A 262 1.09 15.75 -36.62
CA THR A 262 0.77 17.18 -36.60
C THR A 262 -0.72 17.46 -36.47
N ASP A 263 -1.56 16.41 -36.60
CA ASP A 263 -3.02 16.43 -36.45
C ASP A 263 -3.43 15.29 -35.48
N SER A 264 -4.51 15.49 -34.70
CA SER A 264 -5.06 14.43 -33.84
C SER A 264 -5.37 13.16 -34.65
N PRO A 265 -5.06 11.96 -34.12
CA PRO A 265 -5.29 10.70 -34.85
C PRO A 265 -6.77 10.59 -35.26
N THR A 266 -7.03 10.26 -36.53
CA THR A 266 -8.40 10.26 -37.08
C THR A 266 -8.91 8.87 -37.47
N THR A 267 -8.02 7.89 -37.52
CA THR A 267 -8.36 6.50 -37.80
C THR A 267 -8.26 5.64 -36.55
N GLU A 268 -9.05 4.57 -36.48
CA GLU A 268 -9.03 3.61 -35.37
C GLU A 268 -7.64 3.00 -35.14
N GLU A 269 -6.88 2.76 -36.21
CA GLU A 269 -5.51 2.22 -36.16
C GLU A 269 -4.51 3.24 -35.56
N GLU A 270 -4.62 4.52 -35.93
CA GLU A 270 -3.81 5.60 -35.35
C GLU A 270 -4.17 5.84 -33.89
N ILE A 271 -5.47 5.87 -33.55
CA ILE A 271 -5.95 6.02 -32.17
C ILE A 271 -5.46 4.86 -31.31
N THR A 272 -5.56 3.62 -31.80
CA THR A 272 -5.07 2.43 -31.08
C THR A 272 -3.55 2.47 -30.89
N THR A 273 -2.81 2.89 -31.91
CA THR A 273 -1.35 3.02 -31.83
C THR A 273 -0.94 4.09 -30.82
N TYR A 274 -1.60 5.25 -30.86
CA TYR A 274 -1.38 6.35 -29.93
C TYR A 274 -1.76 5.97 -28.50
N LEU A 275 -2.91 5.32 -28.29
CA LEU A 275 -3.34 4.81 -26.99
C LEU A 275 -2.32 3.81 -26.42
N ASN A 276 -1.85 2.84 -27.22
CA ASN A 276 -0.84 1.88 -26.75
C ASN A 276 0.46 2.59 -26.33
N TYR A 277 0.90 3.59 -27.10
CA TYR A 277 2.06 4.39 -26.72
C TYR A 277 1.80 5.19 -25.43
N TYR A 278 0.64 5.83 -25.32
CA TYR A 278 0.25 6.60 -24.14
C TYR A 278 0.26 5.72 -22.89
N LEU A 279 -0.36 4.54 -22.94
CA LEU A 279 -0.41 3.59 -21.82
C LEU A 279 0.94 2.97 -21.49
N GLN A 280 1.87 2.87 -22.45
CA GLN A 280 3.25 2.45 -22.15
C GLN A 280 4.00 3.47 -21.29
N ASN A 281 3.69 4.76 -21.45
CA ASN A 281 4.31 5.84 -20.69
C ASN A 281 3.50 6.24 -19.44
N ASN A 282 2.19 5.98 -19.44
CA ASN A 282 1.25 6.29 -18.38
C ASN A 282 0.45 5.02 -18.04
N GLN A 283 1.08 4.07 -17.36
CA GLN A 283 0.51 2.73 -17.11
C GLN A 283 -0.76 2.77 -16.25
N ASP A 284 -0.91 3.81 -15.42
CA ASP A 284 -2.06 4.00 -14.53
C ASP A 284 -3.17 4.86 -15.16
N ALA A 285 -2.95 5.42 -16.35
CA ALA A 285 -3.88 6.35 -16.99
C ALA A 285 -5.12 5.68 -17.60
N ILE A 286 -5.47 4.46 -17.21
CA ILE A 286 -6.78 3.86 -17.46
C ILE A 286 -7.45 3.46 -16.15
N ILE A 287 -6.84 3.77 -15.02
CA ILE A 287 -7.31 3.35 -13.72
C ILE A 287 -8.02 4.54 -13.10
N ASP A 288 -9.33 4.45 -12.93
CA ASP A 288 -10.12 5.46 -12.25
C ASP A 288 -9.88 5.39 -10.73
N LEU A 289 -8.76 5.96 -10.28
CA LEU A 289 -8.38 6.07 -8.87
C LEU A 289 -7.89 7.48 -8.54
N PRO A 290 -8.19 8.00 -7.33
CA PRO A 290 -7.52 9.19 -6.83
C PRO A 290 -6.01 8.95 -6.72
N CYS A 291 -5.22 9.89 -7.20
CA CYS A 291 -3.76 9.72 -7.35
C CYS A 291 -3.06 9.49 -6.02
N GLU A 292 -3.55 10.07 -4.91
CA GLU A 292 -3.01 9.80 -3.58
C GLU A 292 -3.16 8.32 -3.14
N GLN A 293 -4.03 7.55 -3.81
CA GLN A 293 -4.24 6.15 -3.50
C GLN A 293 -3.33 5.21 -4.26
N ILE A 294 -2.80 5.61 -5.43
CA ILE A 294 -1.98 4.75 -6.31
C ILE A 294 -0.85 4.07 -5.52
N GLN A 295 -0.15 4.83 -4.68
CA GLN A 295 0.95 4.27 -3.86
C GLN A 295 0.46 3.17 -2.91
N GLN A 296 -0.75 3.29 -2.37
CA GLN A 296 -1.33 2.30 -1.47
C GLN A 296 -1.64 0.98 -2.18
N TRP A 297 -1.92 1.03 -3.48
CA TRP A 297 -2.18 -0.13 -4.31
C TRP A 297 -0.91 -0.78 -4.85
N SER A 298 0.14 0.02 -5.11
CA SER A 298 1.45 -0.49 -5.53
C SER A 298 1.97 -1.57 -4.57
N ASN A 299 1.80 -1.36 -3.26
CA ASN A 299 2.21 -2.33 -2.23
C ASN A 299 1.48 -3.69 -2.28
N VAL A 300 0.29 -3.73 -2.90
CA VAL A 300 -0.51 -4.95 -3.09
C VAL A 300 -0.26 -5.54 -4.48
N SER A 301 -0.22 -4.72 -5.51
CA SER A 301 -0.02 -5.15 -6.90
C SER A 301 1.38 -5.73 -7.16
N SER A 302 2.42 -5.15 -6.56
CA SER A 302 3.82 -5.61 -6.66
C SER A 302 4.19 -6.70 -5.66
N PHE A 303 3.29 -7.07 -4.75
CA PHE A 303 3.59 -8.05 -3.72
C PHE A 303 3.95 -9.41 -4.32
N LYS A 304 5.07 -9.98 -3.85
CA LYS A 304 5.50 -11.34 -4.16
C LYS A 304 5.55 -12.17 -2.87
N PRO A 305 5.02 -13.42 -2.88
CA PRO A 305 5.18 -14.33 -1.76
C PRO A 305 6.65 -14.55 -1.41
N GLY A 306 6.96 -14.61 -0.11
CA GLY A 306 8.32 -14.89 0.35
C GLY A 306 8.77 -16.34 0.04
N ASN A 307 10.07 -16.59 0.12
CA ASN A 307 10.68 -17.87 -0.24
C ASN A 307 10.06 -19.09 0.45
N THR A 308 9.64 -18.96 1.71
CA THR A 308 9.00 -20.07 2.45
C THR A 308 7.66 -20.49 1.84
N VAL A 309 6.90 -19.53 1.31
CA VAL A 309 5.62 -19.78 0.63
C VAL A 309 5.87 -20.40 -0.74
N MET A 310 6.85 -19.87 -1.48
CA MET A 310 7.27 -20.43 -2.77
C MET A 310 7.72 -21.90 -2.62
N GLN A 311 8.57 -22.20 -1.64
CA GLN A 311 9.03 -23.55 -1.33
C GLN A 311 7.87 -24.48 -0.94
N LYS A 312 6.87 -23.98 -0.21
CA LYS A 312 5.66 -24.77 0.09
C LYS A 312 4.92 -25.15 -1.18
N ILE A 313 4.66 -24.19 -2.09
CA ILE A 313 3.98 -24.45 -3.35
C ILE A 313 4.76 -25.43 -4.23
N GLU A 314 6.07 -25.27 -4.34
CA GLU A 314 6.95 -26.21 -5.06
C GLU A 314 6.88 -27.60 -4.44
N SER A 315 6.93 -27.71 -3.11
CA SER A 315 6.81 -29.00 -2.42
C SER A 315 5.46 -29.66 -2.65
N LEU A 316 4.36 -28.90 -2.64
CA LEU A 316 3.03 -29.43 -2.95
C LEU A 316 2.95 -29.87 -4.42
N ALA A 317 3.52 -29.10 -5.34
CA ALA A 317 3.56 -29.42 -6.77
C ALA A 317 4.37 -30.69 -7.07
N ASP A 318 5.49 -30.89 -6.36
CA ASP A 318 6.33 -32.07 -6.46
C ASP A 318 5.67 -33.30 -5.83
N GLN A 319 5.00 -33.12 -4.68
CA GLN A 319 4.23 -34.20 -4.05
C GLN A 319 3.13 -34.67 -5.00
N TYR A 320 2.38 -33.74 -5.59
CA TYR A 320 1.30 -34.05 -6.53
C TYR A 320 1.78 -34.36 -7.97
N ALA A 321 3.09 -34.49 -8.20
CA ALA A 321 3.62 -34.74 -9.54
C ALA A 321 3.19 -36.12 -10.06
N GLY A 322 2.56 -36.16 -11.24
CA GLY A 322 2.13 -37.42 -11.85
C GLY A 322 1.19 -37.23 -13.04
N VAL A 323 0.65 -38.36 -13.53
CA VAL A 323 -0.37 -38.35 -14.60
C VAL A 323 -1.64 -37.64 -14.14
N GLU A 324 -2.00 -37.73 -12.86
CA GLU A 324 -3.17 -37.03 -12.30
C GLU A 324 -3.03 -35.50 -12.40
N ALA A 325 -1.83 -34.94 -12.20
CA ALA A 325 -1.59 -33.51 -12.36
C ALA A 325 -1.87 -33.00 -13.79
N LEU A 326 -1.76 -33.87 -14.80
CA LEU A 326 -2.11 -33.53 -16.19
C LEU A 326 -3.62 -33.38 -16.39
N PHE A 327 -4.43 -34.06 -15.57
CA PHE A 327 -5.88 -34.11 -15.70
C PHE A 327 -6.64 -33.31 -14.65
N ARG A 328 -5.97 -32.89 -13.58
CA ARG A 328 -6.58 -32.18 -12.44
C ARG A 328 -5.93 -30.84 -12.13
N GLY A 329 -4.86 -30.47 -12.83
CA GLY A 329 -4.06 -29.29 -12.54
C GLY A 329 -2.95 -29.56 -11.51
N ASN A 330 -2.12 -28.55 -11.26
CA ASN A 330 -1.05 -28.62 -10.27
C ASN A 330 -0.94 -27.30 -9.50
N PHE A 331 -0.24 -27.34 -8.37
CA PHE A 331 0.04 -26.17 -7.57
C PHE A 331 0.97 -25.21 -8.30
N SER A 332 0.58 -23.95 -8.42
CA SER A 332 1.43 -22.88 -8.96
C SER A 332 0.95 -21.50 -8.53
N ILE A 333 1.87 -20.57 -8.28
CA ILE A 333 1.50 -19.18 -8.02
C ILE A 333 0.95 -18.54 -9.31
N GLN A 334 -0.18 -17.85 -9.18
CA GLN A 334 -0.74 -17.03 -10.25
C GLN A 334 -0.37 -15.57 -10.02
N ASN A 335 0.71 -15.15 -10.68
CA ASN A 335 1.17 -13.77 -10.66
C ASN A 335 0.28 -12.89 -11.54
N ILE A 336 -0.02 -11.67 -11.08
CA ILE A 336 -0.85 -10.70 -11.82
C ILE A 336 -0.26 -10.35 -13.20
N GLU A 337 1.07 -10.39 -13.34
CA GLU A 337 1.79 -10.13 -14.60
C GLU A 337 1.58 -11.24 -15.64
N ASN A 338 1.26 -12.45 -15.17
CA ASN A 338 0.99 -13.61 -16.02
C ASN A 338 -0.50 -13.75 -16.38
N ALA A 339 -1.38 -12.98 -15.72
CA ALA A 339 -2.77 -12.92 -16.13
C ALA A 339 -2.89 -12.30 -17.53
N SER A 340 -3.77 -12.89 -18.31
CA SER A 340 -3.85 -12.63 -19.75
C SER A 340 -5.06 -11.75 -20.13
N GLY A 341 -6.04 -11.61 -19.23
CA GLY A 341 -7.17 -10.70 -19.39
C GLY A 341 -6.73 -9.25 -19.40
N LYS A 342 -7.50 -8.36 -20.04
CA LYS A 342 -7.15 -6.93 -20.10
C LYS A 342 -7.66 -6.14 -18.89
N THR A 343 -8.59 -6.72 -18.14
CA THR A 343 -9.24 -6.05 -17.03
C THR A 343 -8.49 -6.29 -15.74
N VAL A 344 -8.00 -5.19 -15.15
CA VAL A 344 -7.46 -5.12 -13.79
C VAL A 344 -8.57 -4.61 -12.88
N ASN A 345 -8.63 -5.17 -11.69
CA ASN A 345 -9.51 -4.76 -10.61
C ASN A 345 -8.66 -4.36 -9.41
N MET A 346 -8.93 -3.16 -8.92
CA MET A 346 -8.38 -2.64 -7.67
C MET A 346 -9.58 -2.28 -6.83
N ASP A 347 -9.76 -2.95 -5.68
CA ASP A 347 -10.92 -2.71 -4.84
C ASP A 347 -10.54 -2.59 -3.36
N TYR A 348 -11.22 -1.69 -2.65
CA TYR A 348 -10.98 -1.38 -1.25
C TYR A 348 -12.33 -1.23 -0.58
N PHE A 349 -12.54 -2.07 0.42
CA PHE A 349 -13.76 -2.11 1.19
C PHE A 349 -13.38 -1.98 2.66
N SER A 350 -13.82 -0.91 3.32
CA SER A 350 -13.54 -0.65 4.73
C SER A 350 -14.76 -0.40 5.62
N VAL A 351 -14.57 -0.54 6.93
CA VAL A 351 -15.54 -0.18 7.96
C VAL A 351 -14.79 0.40 9.16
N ASP A 352 -15.25 1.55 9.63
CA ASP A 352 -14.71 2.20 10.81
C ASP A 352 -15.45 1.68 12.04
N VAL A 353 -14.69 1.29 13.08
CA VAL A 353 -15.22 0.62 14.25
C VAL A 353 -14.68 1.22 15.53
N THR A 354 -15.58 1.42 16.49
CA THR A 354 -15.24 1.50 17.92
C THR A 354 -15.42 0.11 18.49
N LEU A 355 -14.33 -0.49 18.96
CA LEU A 355 -14.35 -1.87 19.44
C LEU A 355 -15.18 -2.02 20.73
N PRO A 356 -15.83 -3.18 20.93
CA PRO A 356 -16.42 -3.54 22.20
C PRO A 356 -15.40 -3.54 23.35
N ALA A 357 -15.87 -3.31 24.57
CA ALA A 357 -15.01 -3.37 25.75
C ALA A 357 -14.32 -4.75 25.88
N GLY A 358 -12.99 -4.75 26.01
CA GLY A 358 -12.17 -5.97 26.15
C GLY A 358 -11.79 -6.65 24.83
N MET A 359 -12.23 -6.12 23.68
CA MET A 359 -11.82 -6.59 22.36
C MET A 359 -10.67 -5.71 21.84
N THR A 360 -9.59 -6.33 21.40
CA THR A 360 -8.49 -5.66 20.69
C THR A 360 -8.69 -5.80 19.18
N PRO A 361 -8.12 -4.91 18.34
CA PRO A 361 -8.28 -5.04 16.90
C PRO A 361 -7.62 -6.32 16.36
N GLN A 362 -6.51 -6.76 16.97
CA GLN A 362 -5.84 -8.04 16.65
C GLN A 362 -6.78 -9.23 16.89
N ASN A 363 -7.50 -9.22 18.02
CA ASN A 363 -8.44 -10.29 18.35
C ASN A 363 -9.62 -10.32 17.39
N LEU A 364 -10.18 -9.14 17.04
CA LEU A 364 -11.24 -9.06 16.04
C LEU A 364 -10.74 -9.54 14.67
N LEU A 365 -9.55 -9.11 14.24
CA LEU A 365 -8.95 -9.53 12.97
C LEU A 365 -8.76 -11.06 12.90
N SER A 366 -8.23 -11.67 13.97
CA SER A 366 -8.08 -13.12 14.05
C SER A 366 -9.44 -13.84 14.05
N HIS A 367 -10.44 -13.28 14.73
CA HIS A 367 -11.79 -13.83 14.75
C HIS A 367 -12.44 -13.79 13.36
N ILE A 368 -12.32 -12.67 12.64
CA ILE A 368 -12.79 -12.53 11.26
C ILE A 368 -12.14 -13.59 10.37
N ARG A 369 -10.81 -13.76 10.46
CA ARG A 369 -10.07 -14.75 9.65
C ARG A 369 -10.57 -16.18 9.88
N GLN A 370 -10.67 -16.59 11.15
CA GLN A 370 -11.05 -17.96 11.52
C GLN A 370 -12.53 -18.26 11.24
N ASN A 371 -13.36 -17.23 11.09
CA ASN A 371 -14.80 -17.36 10.90
C ASN A 371 -15.25 -16.58 9.66
N ILE A 372 -14.41 -16.48 8.61
CA ILE A 372 -14.64 -15.57 7.47
C ILE A 372 -16.01 -15.78 6.81
N ASN A 373 -16.51 -17.01 6.78
CA ASN A 373 -17.83 -17.36 6.24
C ASN A 373 -19.00 -16.76 7.05
N ASP A 374 -18.81 -16.41 8.32
CA ASP A 374 -19.80 -15.69 9.13
C ASP A 374 -19.88 -14.19 8.77
N PHE A 375 -18.87 -13.68 8.06
CA PHE A 375 -18.76 -12.28 7.69
C PHE A 375 -19.18 -12.01 6.25
N ILE A 376 -19.31 -13.04 5.40
CA ILE A 376 -19.64 -12.90 3.98
C ILE A 376 -20.98 -13.55 3.66
N ASP A 377 -21.49 -13.27 2.46
CA ASP A 377 -22.61 -13.98 1.87
C ASP A 377 -22.12 -15.27 1.20
N THR A 378 -22.36 -16.41 1.86
CA THR A 378 -21.94 -17.73 1.37
C THR A 378 -22.67 -18.19 0.11
N ASP A 379 -23.77 -17.53 -0.28
CA ASP A 379 -24.40 -17.78 -1.58
C ASP A 379 -23.57 -17.19 -2.74
N LEU A 380 -22.62 -16.30 -2.45
CA LEU A 380 -21.69 -15.71 -3.42
C LEU A 380 -20.32 -16.38 -3.43
N SER A 381 -19.82 -16.83 -2.28
CA SER A 381 -18.59 -17.62 -2.16
C SER A 381 -18.39 -18.20 -0.76
N GLU A 382 -17.75 -19.36 -0.64
CA GLU A 382 -17.38 -19.97 0.63
C GLU A 382 -15.87 -20.24 0.70
N PHE A 383 -15.24 -19.99 1.85
CA PHE A 383 -13.81 -20.22 2.07
C PHE A 383 -13.61 -21.41 3.01
N THR A 384 -12.83 -22.40 2.59
CA THR A 384 -12.50 -23.57 3.42
C THR A 384 -11.02 -23.91 3.33
N PRO A 385 -10.40 -24.44 4.41
CA PRO A 385 -9.05 -24.98 4.31
C PRO A 385 -8.99 -26.02 3.19
N PHE A 386 -7.99 -25.91 2.32
CA PHE A 386 -7.85 -26.83 1.19
C PHE A 386 -7.62 -28.26 1.70
N ASN A 387 -8.46 -29.18 1.25
CA ASN A 387 -8.40 -30.58 1.65
C ASN A 387 -8.47 -31.49 0.41
N LEU A 388 -7.38 -32.23 0.15
CA LEU A 388 -7.31 -33.16 -0.98
C LEU A 388 -7.66 -34.61 -0.62
N SER A 389 -8.12 -34.86 0.62
CA SER A 389 -8.44 -36.21 1.10
C SER A 389 -9.90 -36.65 0.86
N ASP A 390 -10.80 -35.72 0.49
CA ASP A 390 -12.25 -35.92 0.58
C ASP A 390 -12.98 -36.39 -0.68
N GLU A 391 -12.30 -36.60 -1.82
CA GLU A 391 -12.98 -37.10 -3.03
C GLU A 391 -13.34 -38.60 -3.00
N GLY A 392 -13.22 -39.27 -1.85
CA GLY A 392 -13.55 -40.70 -1.72
C GLY A 392 -12.67 -41.64 -2.54
N GLN A 393 -11.60 -41.11 -3.13
CA GLN A 393 -10.53 -41.86 -3.76
C GLN A 393 -9.26 -41.67 -2.95
N ASP A 394 -8.75 -42.76 -2.38
CA ASP A 394 -7.44 -42.83 -1.74
C ASP A 394 -6.35 -42.64 -2.80
N ILE A 395 -6.16 -41.38 -3.22
CA ILE A 395 -5.14 -40.99 -4.19
C ILE A 395 -3.75 -40.85 -3.54
N GLY A 396 -3.62 -41.25 -2.26
CA GLY A 396 -2.34 -41.28 -1.54
C GLY A 396 -1.79 -39.90 -1.14
N TYR A 397 -2.58 -38.82 -1.32
CA TYR A 397 -2.22 -37.46 -0.96
C TYR A 397 -3.03 -37.00 0.24
N ASN A 398 -2.35 -36.55 1.30
CA ASN A 398 -2.99 -36.03 2.50
C ASN A 398 -2.54 -34.58 2.73
N ILE A 399 -3.17 -33.66 1.99
CA ILE A 399 -3.03 -32.21 2.22
C ILE A 399 -4.22 -31.81 3.08
N GLN A 400 -3.94 -31.38 4.31
CA GLN A 400 -4.91 -30.87 5.28
C GLN A 400 -4.40 -29.55 5.82
N GLU A 401 -5.14 -28.47 5.54
CA GLU A 401 -4.74 -27.11 5.87
C GLU A 401 -5.45 -26.58 7.14
N ASP A 402 -6.38 -27.35 7.73
CA ASP A 402 -7.19 -26.95 8.89
C ASP A 402 -6.36 -26.51 10.10
N ASP A 403 -5.38 -27.31 10.50
CA ASP A 403 -4.55 -27.02 11.67
C ASP A 403 -3.74 -25.74 11.48
N LEU A 404 -3.20 -25.53 10.28
CA LEU A 404 -2.41 -24.34 9.96
C LEU A 404 -3.30 -23.11 9.85
N TRP A 405 -4.48 -23.23 9.22
CA TRP A 405 -5.46 -22.16 9.14
C TRP A 405 -5.92 -21.72 10.52
N ASN A 406 -6.24 -22.66 11.42
CA ASN A 406 -6.74 -22.33 12.75
C ASN A 406 -5.63 -21.87 13.72
N SER A 407 -4.37 -21.97 13.33
CA SER A 407 -3.23 -21.54 14.14
C SER A 407 -3.08 -20.00 14.22
N ASN A 408 -2.14 -19.55 15.05
CA ASN A 408 -1.70 -18.15 15.14
C ASN A 408 -0.69 -17.77 14.04
N THR A 409 -0.28 -18.73 13.19
CA THR A 409 0.70 -18.55 12.12
C THR A 409 0.16 -19.10 10.80
N PRO A 410 -0.92 -18.52 10.25
CA PRO A 410 -1.60 -19.06 9.07
C PRO A 410 -0.80 -18.91 7.77
N LYS A 411 0.37 -18.27 7.80
CA LYS A 411 1.24 -18.11 6.62
C LYS A 411 1.60 -19.48 6.03
N GLY A 412 1.37 -19.62 4.73
CA GLY A 412 1.50 -20.84 3.96
C GLY A 412 0.18 -21.61 3.80
N THR A 413 -0.88 -21.32 4.55
CA THR A 413 -2.15 -22.07 4.44
C THR A 413 -2.74 -21.94 3.03
N VAL A 414 -3.13 -23.06 2.41
CA VAL A 414 -3.91 -23.05 1.17
C VAL A 414 -5.40 -23.07 1.52
N ILE A 415 -6.16 -22.17 0.89
CA ILE A 415 -7.60 -22.01 1.09
C ILE A 415 -8.29 -22.26 -0.24
N HIS A 416 -9.24 -23.19 -0.23
CA HIS A 416 -10.21 -23.38 -1.28
C HIS A 416 -11.29 -22.30 -1.18
N ILE A 417 -11.71 -21.81 -2.34
CA ILE A 417 -12.77 -20.82 -2.50
C ILE A 417 -13.80 -21.46 -3.42
N GLU A 418 -14.96 -21.80 -2.87
CA GLU A 418 -16.12 -22.20 -3.67
C GLU A 418 -16.65 -20.95 -4.36
N ILE A 419 -16.72 -20.98 -5.70
CA ILE A 419 -17.23 -19.86 -6.50
C ILE A 419 -18.39 -20.36 -7.36
N PRO A 420 -19.63 -20.00 -7.01
CA PRO A 420 -20.81 -20.51 -7.70
C PRO A 420 -20.83 -20.23 -9.21
N GLY A 421 -21.35 -21.20 -9.95
CA GLY A 421 -21.68 -21.05 -11.36
C GLY A 421 -20.52 -21.34 -12.31
N ALA A 422 -20.44 -20.59 -13.41
CA ALA A 422 -19.51 -20.89 -14.51
C ALA A 422 -18.08 -20.38 -14.26
N ALA A 423 -17.84 -19.66 -13.15
CA ALA A 423 -16.52 -19.18 -12.79
C ALA A 423 -15.60 -20.35 -12.42
N GLY A 424 -16.17 -21.38 -11.79
CA GLY A 424 -15.43 -22.47 -11.20
C GLY A 424 -14.70 -22.04 -9.94
N ASP A 425 -14.42 -23.02 -9.08
CA ASP A 425 -13.74 -22.78 -7.82
C ASP A 425 -12.32 -22.23 -8.02
N GLY A 426 -11.74 -21.73 -6.95
CA GLY A 426 -10.40 -21.18 -6.96
C GLY A 426 -9.65 -21.49 -5.68
N SER A 427 -8.33 -21.39 -5.73
CA SER A 427 -7.49 -21.53 -4.56
C SER A 427 -6.61 -20.31 -4.34
N VAL A 428 -6.35 -20.00 -3.08
CA VAL A 428 -5.39 -18.97 -2.66
C VAL A 428 -4.45 -19.53 -1.59
N ILE A 429 -3.27 -18.94 -1.47
CA ILE A 429 -2.35 -19.21 -0.36
C ILE A 429 -2.18 -17.98 0.52
N CYS A 430 -2.22 -18.15 1.85
CA CYS A 430 -1.88 -17.11 2.81
C CYS A 430 -0.38 -16.80 2.70
N SER A 431 -0.02 -15.82 1.88
CA SER A 431 1.36 -15.50 1.53
C SER A 431 2.05 -14.58 2.52
N TYR A 432 1.27 -13.89 3.37
CA TYR A 432 1.75 -13.03 4.45
C TYR A 432 0.76 -13.04 5.62
N SER A 433 1.26 -12.97 6.86
CA SER A 433 0.43 -12.78 8.04
C SER A 433 1.23 -12.17 9.19
N ASN A 434 0.67 -11.17 9.85
CA ASN A 434 1.12 -10.65 11.15
C ASN A 434 -0.09 -10.25 12.02
N SER A 435 0.12 -9.52 13.11
CA SER A 435 -0.93 -9.04 14.03
C SER A 435 -1.89 -8.00 13.43
N HIS A 436 -1.54 -7.36 12.32
CA HIS A 436 -2.28 -6.24 11.72
C HIS A 436 -2.96 -6.61 10.41
N ARG A 437 -2.50 -7.65 9.71
CA ARG A 437 -3.01 -8.05 8.40
C ARG A 437 -2.59 -9.45 7.99
N TRP A 438 -3.31 -10.01 7.01
CA TRP A 438 -2.85 -11.13 6.21
C TRP A 438 -3.07 -10.84 4.72
N ARG A 439 -2.31 -11.55 3.86
CA ARG A 439 -2.47 -11.49 2.41
C ARG A 439 -2.70 -12.86 1.84
N PHE A 440 -3.61 -12.93 0.88
CA PHE A 440 -3.78 -14.04 -0.02
C PHE A 440 -3.13 -13.73 -1.36
N THR A 441 -2.41 -14.70 -1.90
CA THR A 441 -1.98 -14.71 -3.31
C THR A 441 -2.73 -15.83 -4.02
N THR A 442 -3.25 -15.54 -5.21
CA THR A 442 -3.95 -16.53 -6.04
C THR A 442 -3.01 -17.65 -6.48
N ILE A 443 -3.49 -18.89 -6.43
CA ILE A 443 -2.75 -20.06 -6.90
C ILE A 443 -3.62 -20.91 -7.80
N SER A 444 -3.01 -21.68 -8.69
CA SER A 444 -3.68 -22.87 -9.21
C SER A 444 -3.51 -23.99 -8.19
N ALA A 445 -4.51 -24.85 -8.06
CA ALA A 445 -4.44 -26.05 -7.23
C ALA A 445 -5.12 -27.22 -7.96
N PRO A 446 -4.82 -28.47 -7.60
CA PRO A 446 -5.58 -29.62 -8.10
C PRO A 446 -7.07 -29.45 -7.83
N LEU A 447 -7.91 -29.85 -8.79
CA LEU A 447 -9.39 -29.78 -8.75
C LEU A 447 -9.97 -28.37 -8.92
N ASP A 448 -9.35 -27.35 -8.32
CA ASP A 448 -9.74 -25.94 -8.45
C ASP A 448 -9.22 -25.29 -9.74
N TRP A 449 -8.27 -25.94 -10.42
CA TRP A 449 -7.65 -25.42 -11.64
C TRP A 449 -7.04 -24.03 -11.45
N THR A 450 -7.13 -23.19 -12.47
CA THR A 450 -6.63 -21.82 -12.45
C THR A 450 -7.74 -20.90 -11.94
N HIS A 451 -7.57 -20.35 -10.74
CA HIS A 451 -8.36 -19.25 -10.20
C HIS A 451 -8.82 -18.22 -11.29
N PRO A 452 -10.07 -17.72 -11.26
CA PRO A 452 -10.61 -16.80 -12.27
C PRO A 452 -9.82 -15.49 -12.47
N VAL A 453 -9.14 -15.06 -11.42
CA VAL A 453 -8.26 -13.88 -11.39
C VAL A 453 -6.89 -14.24 -10.84
N SER A 454 -5.85 -13.52 -11.27
CA SER A 454 -4.50 -13.56 -10.68
C SER A 454 -4.22 -12.27 -9.93
N GLY A 455 -3.70 -12.35 -8.70
CA GLY A 455 -3.42 -11.16 -7.91
C GLY A 455 -3.16 -11.44 -6.43
N THR A 456 -3.26 -10.35 -5.65
CA THR A 456 -3.11 -10.38 -4.20
C THR A 456 -4.27 -9.64 -3.55
N ARG A 457 -4.80 -10.22 -2.46
CA ARG A 457 -5.81 -9.58 -1.62
C ARG A 457 -5.34 -9.51 -0.17
N GLU A 458 -5.33 -8.31 0.39
CA GLU A 458 -4.98 -8.03 1.78
C GLU A 458 -6.25 -7.85 2.61
N PHE A 459 -6.19 -8.30 3.86
CA PHE A 459 -7.17 -8.04 4.91
C PHE A 459 -6.43 -7.50 6.12
N GLY A 460 -6.95 -6.46 6.76
CA GLY A 460 -6.28 -5.87 7.92
C GLY A 460 -7.09 -4.81 8.63
N TYR A 461 -6.45 -4.11 9.55
CA TYR A 461 -6.98 -2.89 10.15
C TYR A 461 -5.92 -1.80 10.26
N LYS A 462 -6.37 -0.56 10.49
CA LYS A 462 -5.53 0.61 10.81
C LYS A 462 -6.09 1.32 12.03
N ASP A 463 -5.22 1.95 12.80
CA ASP A 463 -5.61 2.79 13.93
C ASP A 463 -5.97 4.20 13.43
N ASN A 464 -7.05 4.75 13.95
CA ASN A 464 -7.46 6.13 13.68
C ASN A 464 -7.04 7.05 14.83
N TYR A 465 -6.80 8.32 14.53
CA TYR A 465 -6.36 9.31 15.53
C TYR A 465 -7.37 9.55 16.66
N ASP A 466 -8.64 9.24 16.44
CA ASP A 466 -9.71 9.37 17.42
C ASP A 466 -9.88 8.12 18.32
N GLY A 467 -8.99 7.13 18.18
CA GLY A 467 -9.04 5.87 18.92
C GLY A 467 -10.01 4.84 18.35
N THR A 468 -10.62 5.10 17.19
CA THR A 468 -11.33 4.08 16.41
C THR A 468 -10.36 3.27 15.53
N TYR A 469 -10.87 2.26 14.84
CA TYR A 469 -10.09 1.42 13.93
C TYR A 469 -10.80 1.28 12.59
N THR A 470 -10.06 1.23 11.49
CA THR A 470 -10.61 0.94 10.17
C THR A 470 -10.24 -0.48 9.76
N PHE A 471 -11.20 -1.40 9.73
CA PHE A 471 -11.02 -2.74 9.17
C PHE A 471 -11.26 -2.72 7.68
N TYR A 472 -10.48 -3.47 6.91
CA TYR A 472 -10.57 -3.42 5.46
C TYR A 472 -10.21 -4.74 4.76
N THR A 473 -10.69 -4.88 3.52
CA THR A 473 -10.11 -5.73 2.49
C THR A 473 -9.65 -4.88 1.31
N ARG A 474 -8.53 -5.24 0.69
CA ARG A 474 -7.95 -4.57 -0.45
C ARG A 474 -7.45 -5.58 -1.48
N GLY A 475 -8.00 -5.59 -2.69
CA GLY A 475 -7.58 -6.46 -3.78
C GLY A 475 -6.87 -5.71 -4.89
N VAL A 476 -5.82 -6.31 -5.46
CA VAL A 476 -5.38 -6.00 -6.82
C VAL A 476 -5.25 -7.29 -7.60
N ASP A 477 -6.13 -7.47 -8.57
CA ASP A 477 -6.25 -8.70 -9.34
C ASP A 477 -6.58 -8.44 -10.81
N ARG A 478 -6.30 -9.42 -11.66
CA ARG A 478 -6.46 -9.35 -13.11
C ARG A 478 -7.08 -10.63 -13.63
N ILE A 479 -8.09 -10.51 -14.48
CA ILE A 479 -8.82 -11.67 -15.02
C ILE A 479 -7.88 -12.59 -15.83
N ASN A 480 -8.04 -13.90 -15.69
CA ASN A 480 -7.34 -14.89 -16.52
C ASN A 480 -8.15 -15.22 -17.79
N ASN A 481 -7.55 -15.19 -18.99
CA ASN A 481 -8.26 -15.36 -20.30
C ASN A 481 -8.93 -16.72 -20.52
N TRP A 482 -8.71 -17.74 -19.69
CA TRP A 482 -9.26 -19.08 -19.93
C TRP A 482 -10.79 -19.13 -19.76
N ILE A 483 -11.36 -18.09 -19.17
CA ILE A 483 -12.79 -17.88 -19.02
C ILE A 483 -13.38 -17.37 -20.36
N ASP A 484 -13.71 -18.33 -21.21
CA ASP A 484 -14.17 -18.18 -22.60
C ASP A 484 -15.55 -17.49 -22.72
N SER A 485 -15.92 -17.12 -23.96
CA SER A 485 -17.10 -16.41 -24.49
C SER A 485 -18.44 -16.41 -23.72
N GLN A 486 -18.74 -17.43 -22.91
CA GLN A 486 -19.95 -17.53 -22.09
C GLN A 486 -19.94 -16.58 -20.87
N PHE A 487 -18.76 -16.29 -20.32
CA PHE A 487 -18.60 -15.35 -19.20
C PHE A 487 -18.67 -13.90 -19.68
N VAL A 488 -18.07 -13.63 -20.85
CA VAL A 488 -18.22 -12.35 -21.55
C VAL A 488 -19.69 -12.07 -21.89
N GLU A 489 -20.52 -13.09 -22.12
CA GLU A 489 -21.97 -12.91 -22.31
C GLU A 489 -22.76 -12.63 -21.02
N ARG A 490 -22.34 -13.19 -19.88
CA ARG A 490 -23.00 -13.00 -18.58
C ARG A 490 -22.59 -11.70 -17.88
N PHE A 491 -21.36 -11.25 -18.11
CA PHE A 491 -20.78 -10.06 -17.52
C PHE A 491 -20.61 -8.91 -18.52
N LYS A 492 -21.48 -8.83 -19.55
CA LYS A 492 -21.48 -7.75 -20.56
C LYS A 492 -21.51 -6.34 -19.96
N GLU A 493 -21.90 -6.18 -18.70
CA GLU A 493 -21.97 -4.88 -18.03
C GLU A 493 -20.88 -4.68 -16.94
N ASN A 494 -20.53 -5.69 -16.12
CA ASN A 494 -19.42 -5.59 -15.15
C ASN A 494 -18.98 -6.96 -14.56
N PRO A 495 -17.77 -7.50 -14.86
CA PRO A 495 -17.29 -8.80 -14.33
C PRO A 495 -17.06 -8.85 -12.81
N PHE A 496 -17.10 -7.70 -12.13
CA PHE A 496 -16.84 -7.60 -10.69
C PHE A 496 -18.10 -7.28 -9.87
N GLU A 497 -19.29 -7.37 -10.45
CA GLU A 497 -20.54 -7.09 -9.71
C GLU A 497 -20.75 -8.05 -8.53
N ASP A 498 -20.61 -9.36 -8.75
CA ASP A 498 -20.78 -10.36 -7.69
C ASP A 498 -19.62 -10.34 -6.68
N PRO A 499 -18.33 -10.23 -7.10
CA PRO A 499 -17.25 -9.92 -6.17
C PRO A 499 -17.48 -8.66 -5.32
N ASP A 500 -18.03 -7.59 -5.91
CA ASP A 500 -18.37 -6.37 -5.17
C ASP A 500 -19.43 -6.62 -4.11
N LYS A 501 -20.44 -7.45 -4.40
CA LYS A 501 -21.47 -7.84 -3.43
C LYS A 501 -20.86 -8.68 -2.31
N LEU A 502 -19.94 -9.61 -2.64
CA LEU A 502 -19.23 -10.43 -1.66
C LEU A 502 -18.45 -9.54 -0.68
N TRP A 503 -17.65 -8.59 -1.17
CA TRP A 503 -16.87 -7.72 -0.28
C TRP A 503 -17.72 -6.68 0.45
N GLN A 504 -18.86 -6.26 -0.11
CA GLN A 504 -19.85 -5.48 0.66
C GLN A 504 -20.46 -6.31 1.79
N SER A 505 -20.76 -7.60 1.54
CA SER A 505 -21.25 -8.49 2.59
C SER A 505 -20.23 -8.63 3.71
N PHE A 506 -18.93 -8.74 3.39
CA PHE A 506 -17.81 -8.72 4.35
C PHE A 506 -17.85 -7.51 5.29
N GLN A 507 -17.97 -6.29 4.74
CA GLN A 507 -18.09 -5.06 5.55
C GLN A 507 -19.33 -5.07 6.44
N ASN A 508 -20.46 -5.50 5.89
CA ASN A 508 -21.72 -5.62 6.63
C ASN A 508 -21.60 -6.64 7.76
N GLY A 509 -20.94 -7.78 7.53
CA GLY A 509 -20.65 -8.79 8.53
C GLY A 509 -19.85 -8.22 9.70
N ILE A 510 -18.78 -7.47 9.41
CA ILE A 510 -17.96 -6.84 10.46
C ILE A 510 -18.78 -5.83 11.25
N LYS A 511 -19.54 -4.97 10.57
CA LYS A 511 -20.43 -3.99 11.20
C LYS A 511 -21.43 -4.67 12.13
N ASN A 512 -22.12 -5.69 11.64
CA ASN A 512 -23.13 -6.43 12.39
C ASN A 512 -22.52 -7.13 13.61
N TYR A 513 -21.35 -7.75 13.45
CA TYR A 513 -20.65 -8.39 14.55
C TYR A 513 -20.26 -7.37 15.64
N VAL A 514 -19.58 -6.29 15.28
CA VAL A 514 -19.12 -5.27 16.24
C VAL A 514 -20.28 -4.63 16.99
N VAL A 515 -21.34 -4.23 16.28
CA VAL A 515 -22.56 -3.66 16.88
C VAL A 515 -23.24 -4.69 17.79
N GLY A 516 -23.31 -5.95 17.37
CA GLY A 516 -23.87 -7.05 18.15
C GLY A 516 -23.11 -7.33 19.45
N GLN A 517 -21.80 -7.06 19.47
CA GLN A 517 -20.95 -7.19 20.67
C GLN A 517 -20.94 -5.91 21.55
N GLY A 518 -21.69 -4.87 21.19
CA GLY A 518 -21.80 -3.63 21.97
C GLY A 518 -20.75 -2.55 21.64
N GLY A 519 -20.02 -2.71 20.52
CA GLY A 519 -19.25 -1.63 19.92
C GLY A 519 -20.11 -0.74 19.01
N SER A 520 -19.47 0.11 18.21
CA SER A 520 -20.12 0.84 17.12
C SER A 520 -19.34 0.64 15.82
N ALA A 521 -20.04 0.61 14.70
CA ALA A 521 -19.40 0.48 13.40
C ALA A 521 -20.15 1.30 12.36
N ASP A 522 -19.40 1.99 11.52
CA ASP A 522 -19.95 2.78 10.45
C ASP A 522 -19.17 2.66 9.15
N PHE A 523 -19.90 2.90 8.07
CA PHE A 523 -19.28 3.15 6.78
C PHE A 523 -19.10 4.67 6.77
N ASP A 524 -17.87 5.19 6.98
CA ASP A 524 -17.49 6.61 6.98
C ASP A 524 -18.61 7.57 6.53
N ASN A 525 -19.16 8.32 7.51
CA ASN A 525 -20.31 9.22 7.40
C ASN A 525 -20.05 10.49 6.58
N THR A 526 -18.88 10.67 5.95
CA THR A 526 -18.53 11.92 5.25
C THR A 526 -19.21 12.10 3.88
N GLY A 527 -20.08 11.19 3.44
CA GLY A 527 -20.86 11.34 2.20
C GLY A 527 -20.07 11.08 0.91
N ASN A 528 -18.78 10.76 1.02
CA ASN A 528 -17.86 10.61 -0.12
C ASN A 528 -17.58 9.16 -0.54
N ASN A 529 -18.41 8.19 -0.14
CA ASN A 529 -18.26 6.77 -0.52
C ASN A 529 -16.86 6.16 -0.24
N LYS A 530 -16.08 6.70 0.70
CA LYS A 530 -14.72 6.24 1.03
C LYS A 530 -14.62 4.76 1.41
N ASN A 531 -15.73 4.16 1.83
CA ASN A 531 -15.81 2.77 2.25
C ASN A 531 -15.83 1.79 1.07
N LYS A 532 -16.06 2.25 -0.16
CA LYS A 532 -15.89 1.45 -1.36
C LYS A 532 -15.11 2.28 -2.37
N ILE A 533 -13.88 1.88 -2.62
CA ILE A 533 -13.05 2.48 -3.66
C ILE A 533 -12.73 1.40 -4.66
N THR A 534 -13.07 1.64 -5.92
CA THR A 534 -12.81 0.72 -7.02
C THR A 534 -12.02 1.43 -8.09
N GLY A 535 -10.78 1.00 -8.30
CA GLY A 535 -9.96 1.36 -9.44
C GLY A 535 -10.13 0.35 -10.55
N ARG A 536 -10.91 0.72 -11.56
CA ARG A 536 -11.16 -0.11 -12.74
C ARG A 536 -11.11 0.77 -13.97
N PRO A 537 -10.75 0.21 -15.14
CA PRO A 537 -10.96 0.92 -16.38
C PRO A 537 -12.43 1.27 -16.62
N ASP A 538 -12.71 2.54 -16.86
CA ASP A 538 -13.98 2.96 -17.43
C ASP A 538 -14.01 2.56 -18.91
N TRP A 539 -14.58 1.39 -19.18
CA TRP A 539 -14.67 0.86 -20.53
C TRP A 539 -15.56 1.69 -21.45
N ASN A 540 -16.49 2.49 -20.92
CA ASN A 540 -17.27 3.43 -21.73
C ASN A 540 -16.36 4.57 -22.17
N GLN A 541 -15.57 5.12 -21.25
CA GLN A 541 -14.59 6.15 -21.57
C GLN A 541 -13.52 5.67 -22.55
N ILE A 542 -12.98 4.46 -22.35
CA ILE A 542 -12.05 3.82 -23.30
C ILE A 542 -12.73 3.62 -24.66
N SER A 543 -14.00 3.18 -24.68
CA SER A 543 -14.74 3.02 -25.93
C SER A 543 -14.92 4.35 -26.66
N ASP A 544 -15.22 5.42 -25.92
CA ASP A 544 -15.35 6.77 -26.46
C ASP A 544 -14.02 7.30 -27.01
N VAL A 545 -12.90 7.00 -26.35
CA VAL A 545 -11.56 7.29 -26.88
C VAL A 545 -11.29 6.52 -28.18
N LEU A 546 -11.55 5.21 -28.19
CA LEU A 546 -11.35 4.37 -29.39
C LEU A 546 -12.25 4.78 -30.56
N GLN A 547 -13.44 5.32 -30.28
CA GLN A 547 -14.37 5.86 -31.27
C GLN A 547 -14.02 7.30 -31.71
N GLY A 548 -13.02 7.93 -31.09
CA GLY A 548 -12.64 9.32 -31.35
C GLY A 548 -13.61 10.36 -30.77
N ASN A 549 -14.49 9.96 -29.85
CA ASN A 549 -15.41 10.85 -29.13
C ASN A 549 -14.69 11.62 -28.01
N LEU A 550 -13.62 11.04 -27.44
CA LEU A 550 -12.79 11.64 -26.40
C LEU A 550 -11.30 11.59 -26.76
N PRO A 551 -10.48 12.55 -26.31
CA PRO A 551 -9.03 12.48 -26.44
C PRO A 551 -8.43 11.42 -25.50
N VAL A 552 -7.29 10.81 -25.86
CA VAL A 552 -6.64 9.76 -25.06
C VAL A 552 -6.24 10.27 -23.67
N GLU A 553 -5.84 11.54 -23.58
CA GLU A 553 -5.48 12.22 -22.35
C GLU A 553 -6.64 12.31 -21.34
N SER A 554 -7.89 12.13 -21.80
CA SER A 554 -9.04 12.09 -20.89
C SER A 554 -9.03 10.89 -19.96
N LEU A 555 -8.31 9.81 -20.33
CA LEU A 555 -8.16 8.62 -19.49
C LEU A 555 -7.23 8.88 -18.29
N ASP A 556 -6.40 9.93 -18.36
CA ASP A 556 -5.44 10.24 -17.31
C ASP A 556 -6.06 11.07 -16.20
N HIS A 557 -6.33 10.40 -15.08
CA HIS A 557 -6.88 11.02 -13.89
C HIS A 557 -5.80 11.70 -13.02
N CYS A 558 -4.52 11.61 -13.38
CA CYS A 558 -3.39 12.05 -12.55
C CYS A 558 -2.50 13.15 -13.14
N ASN A 559 -2.86 13.71 -14.29
CA ASN A 559 -2.16 14.86 -14.90
C ASN A 559 -2.73 16.23 -14.50
#